data_AF-A0A7Y5TA51-F1
#
_entry.id   AF-A0A7Y5TA51-F1
#
_cell.length_a   1.000
_cell.length_b   1.000
_cell.length_c   1.000
_cell.angle_alpha   90.00
_cell.angle_beta   90.00
_cell.angle_gamma   90.00
#
_symmetry.space_group_name_H-M   'P 1'
#
loop_
_entity.id
_entity.type
_entity.pdbx_description
1 polymer ?
#
loop_
_entity_poly.entity_id
_entity_poly.type
_entity_poly.pdbx_seq_one_letter_code
_entity_poly.pdbx_strand_id
1 'polypeptide(L)'
;RGAAVLAVGVAFFLAELGDKTMLATITLDTRVGWFGTWVGSTLGMVAADALAIAAGSLLGRRLPERAIRYGAAAAFLVFGVLLVLEGAGVL
;
A
#
# COMPACT_ATOMS: atom_id res chain seq x y z
N ARG A 1 -4.10 3.58 -25.26
CA ARG A 1 -4.98 3.72 -24.07
C ARG A 1 -5.11 2.40 -23.29
N GLY A 2 -5.39 1.26 -23.93
CA GLY A 2 -5.42 -0.06 -23.25
C GLY A 2 -4.08 -0.51 -22.64
N ALA A 3 -2.95 -0.18 -23.28
CA ALA A 3 -1.61 -0.54 -22.78
C ALA A 3 -1.26 0.08 -21.41
N ALA A 4 -1.75 1.29 -21.12
CA ALA A 4 -1.48 1.95 -19.84
C ALA A 4 -2.24 1.29 -18.69
N VAL A 5 -3.52 0.93 -18.91
CA VAL A 5 -4.33 0.21 -17.93
C VAL A 5 -3.72 -1.16 -17.64
N LEU A 6 -3.28 -1.87 -18.68
CA LEU A 6 -2.62 -3.16 -18.53
C LEU A 6 -1.30 -3.03 -17.75
N ALA A 7 -0.46 -2.03 -18.09
CA ALA A 7 0.82 -1.82 -17.42
C ALA A 7 0.64 -1.48 -15.94
N VAL A 8 -0.26 -0.55 -15.61
CA VAL A 8 -0.56 -0.19 -14.21
C VAL A 8 -1.17 -1.38 -13.48
N GLY A 9 -2.13 -2.08 -14.08
CA GLY A 9 -2.77 -3.24 -13.47
C GLY A 9 -1.79 -4.38 -13.17
N VAL A 10 -0.90 -4.70 -14.11
CA VAL A 10 0.13 -5.73 -13.91
C VAL A 10 1.17 -5.29 -12.87
N ALA A 11 1.60 -4.04 -12.91
CA ALA A 11 2.56 -3.52 -11.93
C ALA A 11 1.98 -3.52 -10.51
N PHE A 12 0.74 -3.06 -10.33
CA PHE A 12 0.03 -3.12 -9.04
C PHE A 12 -0.16 -4.55 -8.58
N PHE A 13 -0.64 -5.43 -9.46
CA PHE A 13 -0.84 -6.83 -9.14
C PHE A 13 0.46 -7.49 -8.65
N LEU A 14 1.57 -7.30 -9.37
CA LEU A 14 2.87 -7.84 -8.97
C LEU A 14 3.41 -7.19 -7.68
N ALA A 15 3.17 -5.90 -7.46
CA ALA A 15 3.59 -5.20 -6.26
C ALA A 15 2.82 -5.64 -5.02
N GLU A 16 1.53 -5.96 -5.16
CA GLU A 16 0.68 -6.42 -4.06
C GLU A 16 0.70 -7.95 -3.87
N LEU A 17 1.20 -8.71 -4.84
CA LEU A 17 1.24 -10.16 -4.75
C LEU A 17 2.18 -10.62 -3.63
N GLY A 18 1.61 -11.15 -2.54
CA GLY A 18 2.34 -11.61 -1.38
C GLY A 18 2.64 -10.53 -0.34
N ASP A 19 1.99 -9.36 -0.43
CA ASP A 19 2.08 -8.35 0.62
C ASP A 19 1.43 -8.82 1.94
N LYS A 20 1.83 -8.19 3.05
CA LYS A 20 1.29 -8.36 4.39
C LYS A 20 -0.23 -8.20 4.42
N THR A 21 -0.81 -7.33 3.59
CA THR A 21 -2.28 -7.17 3.48
C THR A 21 -2.96 -8.44 2.95
N MET A 22 -2.33 -9.16 2.02
CA MET A 22 -2.85 -10.42 1.49
C MET A 22 -2.83 -11.51 2.56
N LEU A 23 -1.73 -11.64 3.31
CA LEU A 23 -1.65 -12.57 4.45
C LEU A 23 -2.68 -12.23 5.53
N ALA A 24 -2.84 -10.94 5.86
CA ALA A 24 -3.86 -10.49 6.81
C ALA A 24 -5.28 -10.87 6.32
N THR A 25 -5.58 -10.68 5.04
CA THR A 25 -6.88 -11.03 4.45
C THR A 25 -7.15 -12.53 4.52
N ILE A 26 -6.15 -13.37 4.21
CA ILE A 26 -6.27 -14.84 4.34
C ILE A 26 -6.53 -15.24 5.79
N THR A 27 -5.82 -14.64 6.76
CA THR A 27 -6.06 -14.93 8.18
C THR A 27 -7.44 -14.46 8.65
N LEU A 28 -7.93 -13.33 8.14
CA LEU A 28 -9.25 -12.81 8.46
C LEU A 28 -10.35 -13.71 7.89
N ASP A 29 -10.15 -14.25 6.69
CA ASP A 29 -11.05 -15.21 6.05
C ASP A 29 -11.30 -16.43 6.93
N THR A 30 -10.24 -16.98 7.54
CA THR A 30 -10.38 -18.12 8.46
C THR A 30 -11.23 -17.84 9.70
N ARG A 31 -11.45 -16.57 10.06
CA ARG A 31 -12.18 -16.17 11.29
C ARG A 31 -13.58 -15.65 11.02
N VAL A 32 -13.77 -14.87 9.95
CA VAL A 32 -15.02 -14.13 9.67
C VAL A 32 -15.78 -14.75 8.48
N GLY A 33 -15.12 -15.64 7.74
CA GLY A 33 -15.65 -16.26 6.53
C GLY A 33 -15.50 -15.40 5.28
N TRP A 34 -15.67 -16.05 4.13
CA TRP A 34 -15.33 -15.50 2.82
C TRP A 34 -16.10 -14.25 2.45
N PHE A 35 -17.40 -14.19 2.75
CA PHE A 35 -18.24 -13.07 2.35
C PHE A 35 -17.91 -11.80 3.15
N GLY A 36 -17.79 -11.92 4.48
CA GLY A 36 -17.43 -10.80 5.35
C GLY A 36 -16.04 -10.26 5.06
N THR A 37 -15.10 -11.16 4.80
CA THR A 37 -13.71 -10.79 4.47
C THR A 37 -13.61 -10.13 3.10
N TRP A 38 -14.32 -10.63 2.08
CA TRP A 38 -14.32 -10.06 0.74
C TRP A 38 -14.89 -8.63 0.72
N VAL A 39 -16.03 -8.41 1.38
CA VAL A 39 -16.64 -7.06 1.47
C VAL A 39 -15.77 -6.13 2.30
N GLY A 40 -15.28 -6.60 3.46
CA GLY A 40 -14.46 -5.82 4.37
C GLY A 40 -13.13 -5.38 3.77
N SER A 41 -12.41 -6.29 3.10
CA SER A 41 -11.12 -5.98 2.47
C SER A 41 -11.29 -5.03 1.27
N THR A 42 -12.31 -5.26 0.44
CA THR A 42 -12.62 -4.39 -0.70
C THR A 42 -12.96 -2.97 -0.23
N LEU A 43 -13.87 -2.83 0.74
CA LEU A 43 -14.24 -1.52 1.28
C LEU A 43 -13.08 -0.85 1.99
N GLY A 44 -12.29 -1.60 2.75
CA GLY A 44 -11.10 -1.09 3.45
C GLY A 44 -10.08 -0.51 2.48
N MET A 45 -9.78 -1.22 1.38
CA MET A 45 -8.83 -0.77 0.37
C MET A 45 -9.33 0.46 -0.38
N VAL A 46 -10.58 0.44 -0.84
CA VAL A 46 -11.20 1.61 -1.50
C VAL A 46 -11.20 2.84 -0.57
N ALA A 47 -11.49 2.65 0.72
CA ALA A 47 -11.46 3.73 1.69
C ALA A 47 -10.03 4.27 1.92
N ALA A 48 -9.04 3.39 2.02
CA ALA A 48 -7.64 3.77 2.17
C ALA A 48 -7.15 4.60 0.95
N ASP A 49 -7.45 4.13 -0.26
CA ASP A 49 -7.10 4.85 -1.50
C ASP A 49 -7.83 6.19 -1.61
N ALA A 50 -9.12 6.23 -1.28
CA ALA A 50 -9.89 7.47 -1.29
C ALA A 50 -9.30 8.51 -0.32
N LEU A 51 -8.89 8.09 0.88
CA LEU A 51 -8.21 8.95 1.85
C LEU A 51 -6.84 9.40 1.34
N ALA A 52 -6.06 8.51 0.73
CA ALA A 52 -4.76 8.84 0.14
C ALA A 52 -4.90 9.87 -0.99
N ILE A 53 -5.89 9.71 -1.87
CA ILE A 53 -6.20 10.66 -2.95
C ILE A 53 -6.68 12.00 -2.38
N ALA A 54 -7.55 11.99 -1.37
CA ALA A 54 -8.03 13.20 -0.73
C ALA A 54 -6.86 13.99 -0.10
N ALA A 55 -6.03 13.32 0.70
CA ALA A 55 -4.83 13.91 1.30
C ALA A 55 -3.85 14.41 0.23
N GLY A 56 -3.60 13.61 -0.81
CA GLY A 56 -2.75 13.96 -1.94
C GLY A 56 -3.27 15.16 -2.72
N SER A 57 -4.58 15.29 -2.90
CA SER A 57 -5.20 16.42 -3.59
C SER A 57 -5.13 17.74 -2.78
N LEU A 58 -5.28 17.64 -1.45
CA LEU A 58 -5.22 18.78 -0.53
C LEU A 58 -3.79 19.31 -0.40
N LEU A 59 -2.82 18.42 -0.20
CA LEU A 59 -1.41 18.78 -0.03
C LEU A 59 -0.70 19.00 -1.38
N GLY A 60 -1.09 18.30 -2.44
CA GLY A 60 -0.42 18.32 -3.75
C GLY A 60 -0.43 19.69 -4.43
N ARG A 61 -1.39 20.57 -4.12
CA ARG A 61 -1.39 21.96 -4.61
C ARG A 61 -0.30 22.85 -3.99
N ARG A 62 0.31 22.43 -2.87
CA ARG A 62 1.35 23.20 -2.15
C ARG A 62 2.68 22.47 -1.98
N LEU A 63 2.76 21.19 -2.34
CA LEU A 63 3.96 20.39 -2.17
C LEU A 63 4.90 20.52 -3.39
N PRO A 64 6.12 21.06 -3.22
CA PRO A 64 7.12 21.01 -4.28
C PRO A 64 7.55 19.56 -4.51
N GLU A 65 7.70 19.17 -5.77
CA GLU A 65 8.06 17.81 -6.19
C GLU A 65 9.33 17.27 -5.50
N ARG A 66 10.27 18.18 -5.20
CA ARG A 66 11.50 17.87 -4.44
C ARG A 66 11.22 17.36 -3.04
N ALA A 67 10.26 17.95 -2.33
CA ALA A 67 9.90 17.53 -0.98
C ALA A 67 9.27 16.13 -0.98
N ILE A 68 8.41 15.83 -1.95
CA ILE A 68 7.82 14.48 -2.12
C ILE A 68 8.93 13.46 -2.39
N ARG A 69 9.87 13.79 -3.29
CA ARG A 69 10.97 12.89 -3.64
C ARG A 69 11.87 12.57 -2.44
N TYR A 70 12.33 13.60 -1.71
CA TYR A 70 13.15 13.39 -0.52
C TYR A 70 12.38 12.72 0.61
N GLY A 71 11.11 13.06 0.80
CA GLY A 71 10.23 12.44 1.80
C GLY A 71 10.03 10.95 1.53
N ALA A 72 9.73 10.57 0.27
CA ALA A 72 9.61 9.18 -0.13
C ALA A 72 10.93 8.42 0.05
N ALA A 73 12.05 9.00 -0.38
CA ALA A 73 13.37 8.38 -0.22
C ALA A 73 13.73 8.16 1.26
N ALA A 74 13.47 9.15 2.12
CA ALA A 74 13.68 9.04 3.56
C ALA A 74 12.78 7.98 4.19
N ALA A 75 11.49 7.93 3.82
CA ALA A 75 10.57 6.91 4.32
C ALA A 75 11.01 5.50 3.91
N PHE A 76 11.38 5.30 2.64
CA PHE A 76 11.93 4.03 2.16
C PHE A 76 13.21 3.62 2.88
N LEU A 77 14.12 4.58 3.12
CA LEU A 77 15.36 4.31 3.85
C LEU A 77 15.06 3.89 5.31
N VAL A 78 14.17 4.60 6.00
CA VAL A 78 13.78 4.30 7.37
C VAL A 78 13.13 2.92 7.47
N PHE A 79 12.11 2.63 6.66
CA PHE A 79 11.47 1.32 6.66
C PHE A 79 12.42 0.21 6.23
N GLY A 80 13.30 0.46 5.27
CA GLY A 80 14.32 -0.49 4.84
C GLY A 80 15.29 -0.84 5.97
N VAL A 81 15.80 0.16 6.70
CA VAL A 81 16.68 -0.07 7.86
C VAL A 81 15.95 -0.79 8.97
N LEU A 82 14.71 -0.38 9.30
CA LEU A 82 13.90 -1.04 10.33
C LEU A 82 13.68 -2.52 10.00
N LEU A 83 13.30 -2.86 8.77
CA LEU A 83 13.11 -4.24 8.30
C LEU A 83 14.41 -5.07 8.39
N VAL A 84 15.56 -4.47 8.07
CA VAL A 84 16.85 -5.16 8.20
C VAL A 84 17.20 -5.42 9.66
N LEU A 85 16.97 -4.46 10.56
CA LEU A 85 17.25 -4.61 11.99
C LEU A 85 16.32 -5.65 12.65
N GLU A 86 15.03 -5.63 12.30
CA GLU A 86 14.05 -6.64 12.71
C GLU A 86 14.45 -8.03 12.19
N GLY A 87 14.81 -8.14 10.92
CA GLY A 87 15.30 -9.40 10.33
C GLY A 87 16.62 -9.90 10.93
N ALA A 88 17.48 -9.01 11.42
CA ALA A 88 18.73 -9.33 12.10
C ALA A 88 18.54 -9.67 13.59
N GLY A 89 17.32 -9.55 14.13
CA GLY A 89 17.01 -9.81 15.54
C GLY A 89 17.58 -8.76 16.50
N VAL A 90 17.89 -7.57 16.00
CA VAL A 90 18.36 -6.43 16.81
C VAL A 90 17.19 -5.66 17.43
N LEU A 91 16.03 -5.69 16.76
CA LEU A 91 14.72 -5.23 17.22
C LEU A 91 13.81 -6.44 17.44
#